data_AF-A0AAD9GV46-F1
#
_entry.id   AF-A0AAD9GV46-F1
#
_cell.length_a   1.000
_cell.length_b   1.000
_cell.length_c   1.000
_cell.angle_alpha   90.00
_cell.angle_beta   90.00
_cell.angle_gamma   90.00
#
_symmetry.space_group_name_H-M   'P 1'
#
loop_
_entity.id
_entity.type
_entity.pdbx_description
1 polymer ?
#
loop_
_entity_poly.entity_id
_entity_poly.type
_entity_poly.pdbx_seq_one_letter_code
_entity_poly.pdbx_strand_id
1 'polypeptide(L)'
;MSPPENYKLFTPLQMGTDLMLKNRVVFGPATRARINPVSHAPNEMNAAYYGQRAGAGLIISEGCAISEQGFGWYGSPGLYTDEQVRGWKEVVDRVHEKGGAIFVQLWHMGRQSHPSFHANNEVVSSSATTLEGGNTRNANGERAGFEKARALTLNEIPGVVEQYRKCAELAKHVGFDGAEIHAGSGYLIDQFLQSCTNERTDHYGGSFENRYRLLHEIVEAVKTVYPVNRIGVRVSPSSKYGGMGSVDNTEMFTYVFQRLSEHNLGYLAILDGFGFGYSDKSRVMTALDAKMHFKGVVMANCSYTRDTAEGVIHSGAADLVSFVRGFMSNPDLVERYQNDWPLNDELGYEFYWDPSKGKEGYITPPPYKSERPCPLKKLIPNF
;
A
#
# COMPACT_ATOMS: atom_id res chain seq x y z
N MET A 1 22.34 -23.10 10.76
CA MET A 1 23.24 -22.33 9.88
C MET A 1 23.48 -20.99 10.54
N SER A 2 24.69 -20.44 10.51
CA SER A 2 24.90 -19.07 10.99
C SER A 2 24.05 -18.11 10.15
N PRO A 3 23.46 -17.05 10.74
CA PRO A 3 22.73 -16.05 9.96
C PRO A 3 23.65 -15.50 8.86
N PRO A 4 23.14 -15.21 7.65
CA PRO A 4 23.99 -14.72 6.58
C PRO A 4 24.44 -13.30 6.92
N GLU A 5 25.66 -13.17 7.41
CA GLU A 5 26.26 -11.91 7.91
C GLU A 5 26.35 -10.78 6.84
N ASN A 6 25.96 -11.04 5.59
CA ASN A 6 26.17 -10.16 4.43
C ASN A 6 24.92 -9.78 3.63
N TYR A 7 23.69 -10.03 4.12
CA TYR A 7 22.48 -9.67 3.36
C TYR A 7 22.27 -8.15 3.35
N LYS A 8 22.25 -7.55 2.15
CA LYS A 8 21.94 -6.13 1.98
C LYS A 8 20.50 -5.82 2.41
N LEU A 9 19.59 -6.78 2.32
CA LEU A 9 18.19 -6.70 2.78
C LEU A 9 18.06 -6.18 4.22
N PHE A 10 19.02 -6.48 5.09
CA PHE A 10 19.00 -6.09 6.51
C PHE A 10 19.81 -4.85 6.83
N THR A 11 20.43 -4.22 5.83
CA THR A 11 21.17 -2.98 6.00
C THR A 11 20.24 -1.77 6.00
N PRO A 12 20.57 -0.69 6.74
CA PRO A 12 19.81 0.55 6.69
C PRO A 12 19.73 1.17 5.29
N LEU A 13 18.68 1.98 5.07
CA LEU A 13 18.52 2.81 3.87
C LEU A 13 18.11 4.22 4.29
N GLN A 14 18.89 5.21 3.87
CA GLN A 14 18.57 6.62 4.09
C GLN A 14 17.49 7.07 3.11
N MET A 15 16.35 7.54 3.63
CA MET A 15 15.27 8.15 2.87
C MET A 15 15.22 9.63 3.22
N GLY A 16 15.51 10.49 2.25
CA GLY A 16 15.66 11.93 2.51
C GLY A 16 16.82 12.24 3.45
N THR A 17 16.76 13.35 4.17
CA THR A 17 17.85 13.80 5.06
C THR A 17 17.72 13.33 6.52
N ASP A 18 16.53 12.88 6.90
CA ASP A 18 16.09 12.83 8.29
C ASP A 18 15.38 11.51 8.69
N LEU A 19 15.25 10.53 7.77
CA LEU A 19 14.75 9.18 8.11
C LEU A 19 15.71 8.12 7.63
N MET A 20 16.26 7.39 8.60
CA MET A 20 17.03 6.19 8.36
C MET A 20 16.10 4.98 8.56
N LEU A 21 15.77 4.28 7.47
CA LEU A 21 15.08 2.99 7.59
C LEU A 21 16.04 1.98 8.19
N LYS A 22 15.58 1.20 9.17
CA LYS A 22 16.41 0.22 9.89
C LYS A 22 16.90 -0.93 9.02
N ASN A 23 16.13 -1.26 7.98
CA ASN A 23 16.36 -2.34 7.04
C ASN A 23 15.57 -2.07 5.75
N ARG A 24 15.70 -2.94 4.74
CA ARG A 24 15.04 -2.80 3.43
C ARG A 24 13.76 -3.65 3.30
N VAL A 25 13.28 -4.22 4.40
CA VAL A 25 12.05 -5.01 4.49
C VAL A 25 10.89 -4.09 4.85
N VAL A 26 9.94 -3.94 3.94
CA VAL A 26 8.78 -3.07 4.11
C VAL A 26 7.53 -3.89 4.43
N PHE A 27 6.74 -3.50 5.42
CA PHE A 27 5.38 -4.01 5.55
C PHE A 27 4.50 -3.24 4.57
N GLY A 28 4.12 -3.89 3.47
CA GLY A 28 3.34 -3.26 2.41
C GLY A 28 1.88 -3.03 2.80
N PRO A 29 1.17 -2.17 2.04
CA PRO A 29 -0.23 -1.85 2.29
C PRO A 29 -1.10 -3.10 2.16
N ALA A 30 -1.97 -3.32 3.15
CA ALA A 30 -2.79 -4.51 3.22
C ALA A 30 -4.15 -4.19 3.84
N THR A 31 -5.17 -3.94 3.03
CA THR A 31 -6.55 -3.81 3.51
C THR A 31 -6.92 -5.06 4.31
N ARG A 32 -7.30 -4.90 5.59
CA ARG A 32 -7.66 -6.06 6.44
C ARG A 32 -9.14 -6.17 6.72
N ALA A 33 -9.88 -5.12 6.36
CA ALA A 33 -11.29 -4.96 6.69
C ALA A 33 -11.53 -5.10 8.22
N ARG A 34 -10.61 -4.57 9.05
CA ARG A 34 -10.67 -4.66 10.52
C ARG A 34 -10.93 -3.29 11.18
N ILE A 35 -11.53 -2.37 10.45
CA ILE A 35 -11.91 -1.05 10.93
C ILE A 35 -13.40 -1.03 11.26
N ASN A 36 -13.80 -0.16 12.19
CA ASN A 36 -15.21 0.07 12.48
C ASN A 36 -15.95 0.46 11.17
N PRO A 37 -16.96 -0.31 10.73
CA PRO A 37 -17.62 -0.08 9.45
C PRO A 37 -18.52 1.17 9.43
N VAL A 38 -18.78 1.80 10.58
CA VAL A 38 -19.59 3.01 10.69
C VAL A 38 -18.73 4.26 10.73
N SER A 39 -17.73 4.32 11.62
CA SER A 39 -16.90 5.53 11.75
C SER A 39 -15.70 5.55 10.80
N HIS A 40 -15.33 4.38 10.26
CA HIS A 40 -14.12 4.18 9.47
C HIS A 40 -12.83 4.60 10.21
N ALA A 41 -12.90 4.73 11.54
CA ALA A 41 -11.78 5.11 12.39
C ALA A 41 -11.05 3.86 12.92
N PRO A 42 -9.71 3.85 12.90
CA PRO A 42 -8.94 2.82 13.59
C PRO A 42 -9.24 2.80 15.09
N ASN A 43 -9.01 1.64 15.71
CA ASN A 43 -9.11 1.43 17.16
C ASN A 43 -7.86 0.72 17.70
N GLU A 44 -7.84 0.41 19.00
CA GLU A 44 -6.71 -0.24 19.68
C GLU A 44 -6.24 -1.53 18.99
N MET A 45 -7.11 -2.33 18.35
CA MET A 45 -6.67 -3.53 17.63
C MET A 45 -5.79 -3.17 16.43
N ASN A 46 -6.11 -2.08 15.73
CA ASN A 46 -5.32 -1.59 14.62
C ASN A 46 -3.99 -1.02 15.11
N ALA A 47 -3.99 -0.28 16.22
CA ALA A 47 -2.76 0.23 16.84
C ALA A 47 -1.85 -0.94 17.28
N ALA A 48 -2.40 -1.95 17.94
CA ALA A 48 -1.67 -3.17 18.28
C ALA A 48 -1.14 -3.90 17.05
N TYR A 49 -1.91 -4.01 15.96
CA TYR A 49 -1.51 -4.69 14.73
C TYR A 49 -0.27 -4.06 14.08
N TYR A 50 -0.28 -2.75 13.88
CA TYR A 50 0.87 -2.04 13.31
C TYR A 50 2.03 -1.97 14.30
N GLY A 51 1.75 -1.75 15.60
CA GLY A 51 2.76 -1.78 16.64
C GLY A 51 3.49 -3.11 16.77
N GLN A 52 2.82 -4.24 16.54
CA GLN A 52 3.47 -5.56 16.50
C GLN A 52 4.51 -5.67 15.35
N ARG A 53 4.37 -4.88 14.29
CA ARG A 53 5.15 -4.95 13.04
C ARG A 53 6.15 -3.79 12.87
N ALA A 54 6.36 -2.99 13.92
CA ALA A 54 7.26 -1.83 13.93
C ALA A 54 8.75 -2.17 13.74
N GLY A 55 9.12 -3.46 13.67
CA GLY A 55 10.46 -3.92 13.28
C GLY A 55 10.73 -3.81 11.77
N ALA A 56 9.70 -3.64 10.94
CA ALA A 56 9.88 -3.35 9.52
C ALA A 56 10.69 -2.06 9.32
N GLY A 57 11.49 -2.01 8.24
CA GLY A 57 12.22 -0.81 7.87
C GLY A 57 11.29 0.37 7.60
N LEU A 58 10.14 0.09 6.99
CA LEU A 58 9.03 1.01 6.80
C LEU A 58 7.71 0.22 6.85
N ILE A 59 6.67 0.79 7.44
CA ILE A 59 5.29 0.34 7.34
C ILE A 59 4.55 1.26 6.37
N ILE A 60 3.78 0.68 5.45
CA ILE A 60 2.76 1.40 4.71
C ILE A 60 1.41 0.96 5.27
N SER A 61 0.58 1.92 5.68
CA SER A 61 -0.76 1.60 6.18
C SER A 61 -1.56 0.84 5.12
N GLU A 62 -2.60 0.15 5.56
CA GLU A 62 -3.68 -0.22 4.64
C GLU A 62 -4.23 1.01 3.92
N GLY A 63 -4.83 0.80 2.75
CA GLY A 63 -5.40 1.89 1.96
C GLY A 63 -6.37 2.71 2.81
N CYS A 64 -6.13 4.02 2.87
CA CYS A 64 -6.89 4.95 3.66
C CYS A 64 -7.68 5.88 2.75
N ALA A 65 -9.01 5.81 2.85
CA ALA A 65 -9.89 6.64 2.05
C ALA A 65 -9.67 8.13 2.35
N ILE A 66 -9.43 8.92 1.30
CA ILE A 66 -9.12 10.35 1.41
C ILE A 66 -10.35 11.24 1.61
N SER A 67 -11.54 10.71 1.33
CA SER A 67 -12.82 11.44 1.36
C SER A 67 -13.98 10.46 1.38
N GLU A 68 -15.19 10.97 1.63
CA GLU A 68 -16.43 10.20 1.49
C GLU A 68 -16.61 9.70 0.04
N GLN A 69 -16.49 10.59 -0.96
CA GLN A 69 -16.55 10.22 -2.40
C GLN A 69 -15.50 9.17 -2.78
N GLY A 70 -14.33 9.23 -2.14
CA GLY A 70 -13.23 8.31 -2.37
C GLY A 70 -13.42 6.94 -1.75
N PHE A 71 -14.41 6.74 -0.87
CA PHE A 71 -14.64 5.50 -0.12
C PHE A 71 -15.39 4.44 -0.96
N GLY A 72 -15.15 3.15 -0.67
CA GLY A 72 -15.77 2.06 -1.43
C GLY A 72 -15.57 0.65 -0.89
N TRP A 73 -14.98 0.49 0.31
CA TRP A 73 -14.62 -0.82 0.83
C TRP A 73 -15.10 -1.00 2.27
N TYR A 74 -16.03 -1.95 2.48
CA TYR A 74 -16.58 -2.22 3.82
C TYR A 74 -15.49 -2.61 4.82
N GLY A 75 -15.38 -1.86 5.91
CA GLY A 75 -14.38 -2.07 6.96
C GLY A 75 -12.97 -1.57 6.63
N SER A 76 -12.77 -0.77 5.58
CA SER A 76 -11.52 -0.02 5.38
C SER A 76 -11.51 1.29 6.19
N PRO A 77 -10.34 1.86 6.47
CA PRO A 77 -10.23 3.13 7.17
C PRO A 77 -10.42 4.34 6.24
N GLY A 78 -10.82 5.46 6.84
CA GLY A 78 -10.75 6.79 6.24
C GLY A 78 -9.83 7.72 7.03
N LEU A 79 -9.52 8.88 6.44
CA LEU A 79 -8.85 9.99 7.12
C LEU A 79 -9.34 11.34 6.55
N TYR A 80 -10.55 11.71 6.96
CA TYR A 80 -11.22 12.97 6.61
C TYR A 80 -12.17 13.47 7.71
N THR A 81 -12.22 12.79 8.87
CA THR A 81 -12.99 13.21 10.06
C THR A 81 -12.12 13.24 11.32
N ASP A 82 -12.55 13.99 12.34
CA ASP A 82 -11.82 14.10 13.61
C ASP A 82 -11.72 12.77 14.36
N GLU A 83 -12.72 11.90 14.25
CA GLU A 83 -12.67 10.56 14.87
C GLU A 83 -11.61 9.68 14.22
N GLN A 84 -11.51 9.73 12.89
CA GLN A 84 -10.47 9.03 12.14
C GLN A 84 -9.08 9.56 12.46
N VAL A 85 -8.92 10.87 12.60
CA VAL A 85 -7.67 11.52 13.04
C VAL A 85 -7.22 10.98 14.40
N ARG A 86 -8.13 10.90 15.38
CA ARG A 86 -7.81 10.34 16.71
C ARG A 86 -7.40 8.87 16.64
N GLY A 87 -8.17 8.05 15.91
CA GLY A 87 -7.86 6.63 15.77
C GLY A 87 -6.51 6.39 15.08
N TRP A 88 -6.19 7.13 14.03
CA TRP A 88 -4.88 7.03 13.36
C TRP A 88 -3.74 7.56 14.23
N LYS A 89 -3.98 8.56 15.08
CA LYS A 89 -2.96 9.04 16.01
C LYS A 89 -2.51 7.95 16.96
N GLU A 90 -3.44 7.17 17.52
CA GLU A 90 -3.09 6.03 18.38
C GLU A 90 -2.25 4.98 17.63
N VAL A 91 -2.56 4.73 16.35
CA VAL A 91 -1.79 3.81 15.50
C VAL A 91 -0.37 4.31 15.28
N VAL A 92 -0.21 5.57 14.88
CA VAL A 92 1.09 6.18 14.59
C VAL A 92 1.94 6.24 15.87
N ASP A 93 1.37 6.72 16.97
CA ASP A 93 2.05 6.79 18.27
C ASP A 93 2.57 5.40 18.69
N ARG A 94 1.75 4.34 18.55
CA ARG A 94 2.16 2.97 18.89
C ARG A 94 3.30 2.43 18.03
N VAL A 95 3.37 2.83 16.76
CA VAL A 95 4.50 2.47 15.88
C VAL A 95 5.76 3.23 16.28
N HIS A 96 5.63 4.53 16.55
CA HIS A 96 6.74 5.40 16.96
C HIS A 96 7.31 5.06 18.35
N GLU A 97 6.48 4.63 19.30
CA GLU A 97 6.91 4.12 20.61
C GLU A 97 7.88 2.94 20.51
N LYS A 98 7.79 2.17 19.41
CA LYS A 98 8.69 1.05 19.08
C LYS A 98 9.79 1.44 18.08
N GLY A 99 9.91 2.73 17.81
CA GLY A 99 10.84 3.33 16.86
C GLY A 99 10.62 2.90 15.42
N GLY A 100 9.41 2.46 15.04
CA GLY A 100 9.08 2.15 13.65
C GLY A 100 8.81 3.44 12.85
N ALA A 101 8.78 3.32 11.52
CA ALA A 101 8.34 4.38 10.63
C ALA A 101 7.08 3.93 9.88
N ILE A 102 6.13 4.84 9.67
CA ILE A 102 4.86 4.54 9.01
C ILE A 102 4.42 5.65 8.05
N PHE A 103 4.08 5.26 6.83
CA PHE A 103 3.45 6.13 5.83
C PHE A 103 1.96 5.79 5.68
N VAL A 104 1.13 6.79 5.43
CA VAL A 104 -0.27 6.58 5.05
C VAL A 104 -0.36 6.21 3.58
N GLN A 105 -1.18 5.23 3.19
CA GLN A 105 -1.53 5.03 1.79
C GLN A 105 -2.80 5.80 1.43
N LEU A 106 -2.67 6.85 0.62
CA LEU A 106 -3.78 7.69 0.15
C LEU A 106 -4.58 6.97 -0.94
N TRP A 107 -5.87 6.75 -0.70
CA TRP A 107 -6.69 5.89 -1.53
C TRP A 107 -8.03 6.53 -1.93
N HIS A 108 -8.33 6.47 -3.23
CA HIS A 108 -9.65 6.77 -3.80
C HIS A 108 -10.05 5.59 -4.69
N MET A 109 -11.09 4.84 -4.33
CA MET A 109 -11.39 3.58 -5.01
C MET A 109 -12.00 3.75 -6.41
N GLY A 110 -12.57 4.93 -6.70
CA GLY A 110 -13.15 5.23 -8.01
C GLY A 110 -14.28 4.26 -8.32
N ARG A 111 -14.31 3.67 -9.53
CA ARG A 111 -15.36 2.71 -9.92
C ARG A 111 -15.43 1.43 -9.08
N GLN A 112 -14.41 1.12 -8.28
CA GLN A 112 -14.42 -0.02 -7.36
C GLN A 112 -15.09 0.35 -6.03
N SER A 113 -16.32 0.84 -6.10
CA SER A 113 -17.15 1.26 -4.96
C SER A 113 -18.61 0.84 -5.17
N HIS A 114 -19.42 0.91 -4.12
CA HIS A 114 -20.86 0.70 -4.16
C HIS A 114 -21.62 1.99 -3.84
N PRO A 115 -22.75 2.30 -4.51
CA PRO A 115 -23.53 3.53 -4.25
C PRO A 115 -23.98 3.71 -2.81
N SER A 116 -24.26 2.62 -2.09
CA SER A 116 -24.74 2.71 -0.70
C SER A 116 -23.73 3.28 0.30
N PHE A 117 -22.47 3.48 -0.09
CA PHE A 117 -21.51 4.24 0.72
C PHE A 117 -21.66 5.76 0.59
N HIS A 118 -22.42 6.23 -0.41
CA HIS A 118 -22.44 7.63 -0.83
C HIS A 118 -23.83 8.23 -0.59
N ALA A 119 -23.90 9.37 0.09
CA ALA A 119 -25.18 10.02 0.39
C ALA A 119 -26.00 10.39 -0.87
N ASN A 120 -25.31 10.64 -1.99
CA ASN A 120 -25.93 10.92 -3.29
C ASN A 120 -26.05 9.67 -4.19
N ASN A 121 -25.66 8.49 -3.70
CA ASN A 121 -25.59 7.24 -4.46
C ASN A 121 -24.73 7.31 -5.73
N GLU A 122 -23.74 8.21 -5.79
CA GLU A 122 -22.85 8.33 -6.95
C GLU A 122 -21.49 7.69 -6.69
N VAL A 123 -21.11 6.76 -7.57
CA VAL A 123 -19.73 6.28 -7.70
C VAL A 123 -19.08 7.00 -8.88
N VAL A 124 -17.81 7.40 -8.76
CA VAL A 124 -17.11 8.19 -9.79
C VAL A 124 -15.89 7.47 -10.37
N SER A 125 -15.51 7.82 -11.60
CA SER A 125 -14.36 7.27 -12.32
C SER A 125 -13.86 8.27 -13.38
N SER A 126 -12.82 7.90 -14.12
CA SER A 126 -12.37 8.61 -15.33
C SER A 126 -13.46 8.67 -16.40
N SER A 127 -14.13 7.55 -16.64
CA SER A 127 -15.22 7.38 -17.62
C SER A 127 -16.37 6.56 -17.06
N ALA A 128 -17.52 6.61 -17.74
CA ALA A 128 -18.75 5.96 -17.31
C ALA A 128 -18.73 4.44 -17.55
N THR A 129 -18.01 3.71 -16.69
CA THR A 129 -17.73 2.28 -16.81
C THR A 129 -18.13 1.50 -15.56
N THR A 130 -18.39 0.20 -15.72
CA THR A 130 -18.68 -0.76 -14.64
C THR A 130 -17.54 -1.77 -14.55
N LEU A 131 -17.18 -2.21 -13.34
CA LEU A 131 -16.32 -3.38 -13.17
C LEU A 131 -17.16 -4.66 -13.23
N GLU A 132 -17.37 -5.16 -14.46
CA GLU A 132 -18.16 -6.36 -14.72
C GLU A 132 -17.56 -7.61 -14.04
N GLY A 133 -18.43 -8.45 -13.46
CA GLY A 133 -18.04 -9.70 -12.79
C GLY A 133 -17.27 -9.54 -11.47
N GLY A 134 -16.93 -8.30 -11.09
CA GLY A 134 -16.36 -7.99 -9.79
C GLY A 134 -17.39 -8.10 -8.66
N ASN A 135 -16.91 -8.30 -7.44
CA ASN A 135 -17.74 -8.31 -6.24
C ASN A 135 -17.13 -7.40 -5.18
N THR A 136 -17.99 -6.72 -4.43
CA THR A 136 -17.66 -5.93 -3.25
C THR A 136 -18.61 -6.28 -2.10
N ARG A 137 -18.53 -5.54 -1.00
CA ARG A 137 -19.57 -5.49 0.03
C ARG A 137 -20.20 -4.11 0.03
N ASN A 138 -21.52 -4.05 0.19
CA ASN A 138 -22.25 -2.79 0.36
C ASN A 138 -22.03 -2.22 1.79
N ALA A 139 -22.62 -1.06 2.09
CA ALA A 139 -22.58 -0.44 3.42
C ALA A 139 -23.13 -1.31 4.58
N ASN A 140 -23.95 -2.32 4.29
CA ASN A 140 -24.44 -3.29 5.28
C ASN A 140 -23.51 -4.52 5.42
N GLY A 141 -22.41 -4.57 4.67
CA GLY A 141 -21.49 -5.70 4.65
C GLY A 141 -21.94 -6.87 3.78
N GLU A 142 -23.03 -6.74 3.03
CA GLU A 142 -23.57 -7.79 2.17
C GLU A 142 -22.83 -7.83 0.84
N ARG A 143 -22.63 -9.04 0.29
CA ARG A 143 -21.98 -9.19 -1.02
C ARG A 143 -22.83 -8.53 -2.11
N ALA A 144 -22.22 -7.65 -2.88
CA ALA A 144 -22.85 -6.92 -3.98
C ALA A 144 -21.95 -6.88 -5.22
N GLY A 145 -22.54 -6.62 -6.38
CA GLY A 145 -21.80 -6.28 -7.59
C GLY A 145 -21.30 -4.82 -7.56
N PHE A 146 -20.41 -4.48 -8.48
CA PHE A 146 -20.11 -3.07 -8.74
C PHE A 146 -21.18 -2.48 -9.66
N GLU A 147 -21.50 -1.21 -9.44
CA GLU A 147 -22.43 -0.46 -10.27
C GLU A 147 -21.68 0.45 -11.26
N LYS A 148 -22.41 0.99 -12.24
CA LYS A 148 -21.84 1.88 -13.25
C LYS A 148 -21.41 3.19 -12.59
N ALA A 149 -20.11 3.51 -12.70
CA ALA A 149 -19.60 4.79 -12.24
C ALA A 149 -20.01 5.93 -13.18
N ARG A 150 -20.19 7.13 -12.64
CA ARG A 150 -20.28 8.38 -13.38
C ARG A 150 -18.88 8.87 -13.75
N ALA A 151 -18.73 9.43 -14.95
CA ALA A 151 -17.50 10.12 -15.32
C ALA A 151 -17.38 11.42 -14.51
N LEU A 152 -16.23 11.68 -13.91
CA LEU A 152 -15.93 12.98 -13.30
C LEU A 152 -16.02 14.07 -14.37
N THR A 153 -16.70 15.17 -14.06
CA THR A 153 -16.66 16.37 -14.90
C THR A 153 -15.34 17.10 -14.71
N LEU A 154 -14.95 17.93 -15.68
CA LEU A 154 -13.70 18.71 -15.61
C LEU A 154 -13.61 19.57 -14.35
N ASN A 155 -14.73 20.16 -13.92
CA ASN A 155 -14.75 21.04 -12.75
C ASN A 155 -14.67 20.28 -11.42
N GLU A 156 -14.88 18.96 -11.41
CA GLU A 156 -14.76 18.12 -10.20
C GLU A 156 -13.33 17.65 -9.94
N ILE A 157 -12.50 17.52 -10.98
CA ILE A 157 -11.13 16.97 -10.87
C ILE A 157 -10.25 17.79 -9.91
N PRO A 158 -10.24 19.13 -9.94
CA PRO A 158 -9.51 19.92 -8.94
C PRO A 158 -9.95 19.63 -7.49
N GLY A 159 -11.24 19.33 -7.29
CA GLY A 159 -11.77 18.94 -5.99
C GLY A 159 -11.22 17.59 -5.52
N VAL A 160 -11.04 16.62 -6.42
CA VAL A 160 -10.40 15.32 -6.12
C VAL A 160 -8.93 15.53 -5.73
N VAL A 161 -8.18 16.35 -6.46
CA VAL A 161 -6.79 16.69 -6.12
C VAL A 161 -6.71 17.31 -4.72
N GLU A 162 -7.64 18.20 -4.39
CA GLU A 162 -7.72 18.81 -3.05
C GLU A 162 -8.05 17.80 -1.95
N GLN A 163 -8.85 16.76 -2.22
CA GLN A 163 -9.08 15.67 -1.25
C GLN A 163 -7.79 14.93 -0.90
N TYR A 164 -6.93 14.64 -1.89
CA TYR A 164 -5.62 14.03 -1.63
C TYR A 164 -4.74 14.95 -0.78
N ARG A 165 -4.70 16.25 -1.09
CA ARG A 165 -3.93 17.24 -0.34
C ARG A 165 -4.39 17.33 1.12
N LYS A 166 -5.70 17.47 1.35
CA LYS A 166 -6.29 17.55 2.71
C LYS A 166 -6.04 16.29 3.52
N CYS A 167 -6.24 15.11 2.94
CA CYS A 167 -5.95 13.86 3.64
C CYS A 167 -4.44 13.75 3.99
N ALA A 168 -3.54 14.18 3.10
CA ALA A 168 -2.11 14.27 3.41
C ALA A 168 -1.82 15.26 4.55
N GLU A 169 -2.49 16.41 4.61
CA GLU A 169 -2.35 17.37 5.73
C GLU A 169 -2.79 16.74 7.06
N LEU A 170 -3.93 16.06 7.07
CA LEU A 170 -4.41 15.33 8.24
C LEU A 170 -3.44 14.23 8.64
N ALA A 171 -2.88 13.49 7.69
CA ALA A 171 -1.89 12.45 7.96
C ALA A 171 -0.62 13.03 8.60
N LYS A 172 -0.14 14.17 8.09
CA LYS A 172 1.00 14.88 8.67
C LYS A 172 0.69 15.38 10.08
N HIS A 173 -0.52 15.89 10.30
CA HIS A 173 -1.00 16.33 11.62
C HIS A 173 -1.07 15.17 12.63
N VAL A 174 -1.54 14.01 12.19
CA VAL A 174 -1.58 12.77 12.97
C VAL A 174 -0.17 12.29 13.37
N GLY A 175 0.82 12.57 12.53
CA GLY A 175 2.23 12.24 12.76
C GLY A 175 2.80 11.18 11.80
N PHE A 176 2.09 10.81 10.73
CA PHE A 176 2.66 9.90 9.73
C PHE A 176 3.96 10.48 9.16
N ASP A 177 4.97 9.62 9.00
CA ASP A 177 6.30 10.02 8.54
C ASP A 177 6.28 10.44 7.06
N GLY A 178 5.28 10.00 6.29
CA GLY A 178 5.12 10.28 4.88
C GLY A 178 3.81 9.74 4.31
N ALA A 179 3.68 9.77 2.98
CA ALA A 179 2.49 9.32 2.27
C ALA A 179 2.84 8.49 1.02
N GLU A 180 2.09 7.43 0.76
CA GLU A 180 2.10 6.67 -0.48
C GLU A 180 0.83 6.97 -1.27
N ILE A 181 0.95 7.49 -2.49
CA ILE A 181 -0.17 7.69 -3.41
C ILE A 181 -0.49 6.36 -4.09
N HIS A 182 -1.71 5.85 -3.90
CA HIS A 182 -2.14 4.61 -4.54
C HIS A 182 -2.58 4.83 -5.99
N ALA A 183 -1.67 4.57 -6.93
CA ALA A 183 -1.86 4.74 -8.38
C ALA A 183 -1.86 3.40 -9.14
N GLY A 184 -2.48 2.38 -8.55
CA GLY A 184 -2.52 1.03 -9.10
C GLY A 184 -3.78 0.28 -8.66
N SER A 185 -3.80 -1.02 -8.92
CA SER A 185 -4.85 -1.96 -8.55
C SER A 185 -6.24 -1.55 -9.05
N GLY A 186 -6.30 -0.84 -10.18
CA GLY A 186 -7.53 -0.42 -10.82
C GLY A 186 -8.34 0.61 -10.05
N TYR A 187 -7.76 1.33 -9.09
CA TYR A 187 -8.42 2.43 -8.37
C TYR A 187 -8.37 3.73 -9.16
N LEU A 188 -8.87 4.84 -8.61
CA LEU A 188 -9.18 6.04 -9.41
C LEU A 188 -8.01 6.52 -10.29
N ILE A 189 -6.81 6.66 -9.73
CA ILE A 189 -5.67 7.13 -10.52
C ILE A 189 -5.35 6.13 -11.64
N ASP A 190 -5.35 4.83 -11.36
CA ASP A 190 -5.11 3.78 -12.36
C ASP A 190 -6.20 3.76 -13.45
N GLN A 191 -7.45 4.09 -13.07
CA GLN A 191 -8.57 4.29 -14.00
C GLN A 191 -8.36 5.49 -14.93
N PHE A 192 -7.58 6.50 -14.53
CA PHE A 192 -7.15 7.58 -15.43
C PHE A 192 -5.93 7.18 -16.26
N LEU A 193 -4.99 6.40 -15.71
CA LEU A 193 -3.76 6.03 -16.42
C LEU A 193 -4.00 5.10 -17.61
N GLN A 194 -4.94 4.16 -17.53
CA GLN A 194 -5.10 3.09 -18.51
C GLN A 194 -6.18 3.38 -19.57
N SER A 195 -5.94 3.02 -20.84
CA SER A 195 -6.87 3.30 -21.96
C SER A 195 -8.11 2.41 -21.91
N CYS A 196 -8.03 1.24 -21.27
CA CYS A 196 -9.18 0.36 -21.07
C CYS A 196 -10.28 0.95 -20.17
N THR A 197 -10.00 2.02 -19.45
CA THR A 197 -10.91 2.67 -18.50
C THR A 197 -11.05 4.16 -18.69
N ASN A 198 -10.04 4.83 -19.23
CA ASN A 198 -10.08 6.24 -19.55
C ASN A 198 -10.45 6.47 -21.03
N GLU A 199 -11.73 6.71 -21.26
CA GLU A 199 -12.34 7.04 -22.55
C GLU A 199 -12.52 8.56 -22.75
N ARG A 200 -11.89 9.40 -21.91
CA ARG A 200 -12.09 10.85 -21.95
C ARG A 200 -11.47 11.45 -23.23
N THR A 201 -12.11 12.50 -23.72
CA THR A 201 -11.67 13.29 -24.89
C THR A 201 -11.15 14.67 -24.54
N ASP A 202 -11.12 15.01 -23.24
CA ASP A 202 -10.56 16.26 -22.72
C ASP A 202 -9.07 16.11 -22.36
N HIS A 203 -8.52 17.12 -21.66
CA HIS A 203 -7.12 17.16 -21.28
C HIS A 203 -6.73 16.15 -20.18
N TYR A 204 -7.64 15.29 -19.74
CA TYR A 204 -7.35 14.15 -18.84
C TYR A 204 -7.47 12.78 -19.53
N GLY A 205 -7.69 12.72 -20.85
CA GLY A 205 -7.70 11.47 -21.62
C GLY A 205 -7.01 11.54 -22.98
N GLY A 206 -7.00 10.41 -23.68
CA GLY A 206 -6.32 10.24 -24.96
C GLY A 206 -4.81 10.03 -24.81
N SER A 207 -4.03 11.11 -24.81
CA SER A 207 -2.56 11.02 -24.80
C SER A 207 -2.01 10.51 -23.45
N PHE A 208 -0.77 9.99 -23.45
CA PHE A 208 -0.10 9.57 -22.22
C PHE A 208 0.06 10.73 -21.22
N GLU A 209 0.37 11.93 -21.72
CA GLU A 209 0.45 13.15 -20.91
C GLU A 209 -0.88 13.44 -20.21
N ASN A 210 -1.99 13.41 -20.96
CA ASN A 210 -3.31 13.71 -20.42
C ASN A 210 -3.76 12.67 -19.39
N ARG A 211 -3.53 11.37 -19.67
CA ARG A 211 -3.86 10.30 -18.72
C ARG A 211 -3.01 10.35 -17.44
N TYR A 212 -1.76 10.79 -17.55
CA TYR A 212 -0.86 11.00 -16.40
C TYR A 212 -1.21 12.26 -15.59
N ARG A 213 -1.91 13.23 -16.18
CA ARG A 213 -2.16 14.56 -15.61
C ARG A 213 -2.76 14.52 -14.20
N LEU A 214 -3.73 13.65 -13.94
CA LEU A 214 -4.30 13.51 -12.60
C LEU A 214 -3.24 13.08 -11.56
N LEU A 215 -2.43 12.07 -11.88
CA LEU A 215 -1.35 11.62 -10.99
C LEU A 215 -0.33 12.74 -10.76
N HIS A 216 0.03 13.49 -11.82
CA HIS A 216 0.92 14.64 -11.70
C HIS A 216 0.38 15.69 -10.73
N GLU A 217 -0.87 16.12 -10.91
CA GLU A 217 -1.52 17.14 -10.08
C GLU A 217 -1.63 16.69 -8.61
N ILE A 218 -1.94 15.42 -8.37
CA ILE A 218 -1.96 14.83 -7.02
C ILE A 218 -0.56 14.84 -6.41
N VAL A 219 0.48 14.45 -7.15
CA VAL A 219 1.86 14.49 -6.67
C VAL A 219 2.24 15.93 -6.30
N GLU A 220 1.98 16.91 -7.17
CA GLU A 220 2.25 18.32 -6.90
C GLU A 220 1.51 18.83 -5.65
N ALA A 221 0.24 18.45 -5.48
CA ALA A 221 -0.53 18.83 -4.31
C ALA A 221 0.06 18.23 -3.02
N VAL A 222 0.40 16.94 -3.01
CA VAL A 222 0.99 16.29 -1.81
C VAL A 222 2.38 16.85 -1.50
N LYS A 223 3.16 17.31 -2.50
CA LYS A 223 4.45 18.00 -2.31
C LYS A 223 4.33 19.33 -1.55
N THR A 224 3.15 19.94 -1.50
CA THR A 224 2.91 21.11 -0.64
C THR A 224 2.83 20.77 0.85
N VAL A 225 2.61 19.49 1.17
CA VAL A 225 2.42 19.00 2.54
C VAL A 225 3.66 18.29 3.06
N TYR A 226 4.18 17.33 2.30
CA TYR A 226 5.32 16.52 2.68
C TYR A 226 6.57 16.89 1.87
N PRO A 227 7.78 16.79 2.46
CA PRO A 227 9.01 16.79 1.68
C PRO A 227 8.93 15.73 0.57
N VAL A 228 9.46 16.04 -0.62
CA VAL A 228 9.34 15.16 -1.80
C VAL A 228 9.85 13.73 -1.54
N ASN A 229 10.89 13.60 -0.70
CA ASN A 229 11.50 12.34 -0.28
C ASN A 229 10.69 11.55 0.78
N ARG A 230 9.52 12.08 1.20
CA ARG A 230 8.50 11.42 2.03
C ARG A 230 7.25 11.02 1.25
N ILE A 231 7.30 11.13 -0.07
CA ILE A 231 6.19 10.79 -0.94
C ILE A 231 6.58 9.56 -1.75
N GLY A 232 5.79 8.50 -1.63
CA GLY A 232 5.85 7.32 -2.47
C GLY A 232 4.71 7.29 -3.47
N VAL A 233 4.89 6.59 -4.59
CA VAL A 233 3.80 6.26 -5.52
C VAL A 233 3.79 4.75 -5.75
N ARG A 234 2.62 4.10 -5.68
CA ARG A 234 2.47 2.67 -5.96
C ARG A 234 1.70 2.43 -7.25
N VAL A 235 2.24 1.60 -8.13
CA VAL A 235 1.68 1.24 -9.44
C VAL A 235 1.64 -0.28 -9.65
N SER A 236 0.76 -0.75 -10.55
CA SER A 236 0.62 -2.17 -10.87
C SER A 236 0.44 -2.41 -12.38
N PRO A 237 1.47 -2.13 -13.19
CA PRO A 237 1.37 -2.04 -14.66
C PRO A 237 0.80 -3.28 -15.36
N SER A 238 1.08 -4.46 -14.82
CA SER A 238 0.73 -5.75 -15.44
C SER A 238 -0.50 -6.43 -14.82
N SER A 239 -1.11 -5.82 -13.79
CA SER A 239 -2.21 -6.46 -13.08
C SER A 239 -3.52 -6.42 -13.88
N LYS A 240 -4.28 -7.52 -13.85
CA LYS A 240 -5.68 -7.54 -14.32
C LYS A 240 -6.70 -7.15 -13.24
N TYR A 241 -6.25 -6.99 -12.01
CA TYR A 241 -7.12 -6.66 -10.88
C TYR A 241 -7.87 -5.34 -11.13
N GLY A 242 -9.13 -5.25 -10.71
CA GLY A 242 -9.98 -4.09 -11.01
C GLY A 242 -10.46 -3.99 -12.46
N GLY A 243 -10.28 -5.05 -13.27
CA GLY A 243 -10.59 -5.05 -14.70
C GLY A 243 -9.63 -4.16 -15.50
N MET A 244 -8.37 -4.11 -15.07
CA MET A 244 -7.30 -3.36 -15.71
C MET A 244 -6.58 -4.17 -16.79
N GLY A 245 -5.83 -3.48 -17.63
CA GLY A 245 -5.03 -4.04 -18.71
C GLY A 245 -5.30 -3.37 -20.04
N SER A 246 -4.28 -2.70 -20.57
CA SER A 246 -4.34 -2.08 -21.89
C SER A 246 -3.17 -2.51 -22.77
N VAL A 247 -3.36 -2.45 -24.09
CA VAL A 247 -2.31 -2.82 -25.06
C VAL A 247 -1.08 -1.90 -24.97
N ASP A 248 -1.31 -0.65 -24.59
CA ASP A 248 -0.31 0.41 -24.46
C ASP A 248 0.26 0.55 -23.04
N ASN A 249 0.00 -0.41 -22.13
CA ASN A 249 0.44 -0.30 -20.73
C ASN A 249 1.98 -0.28 -20.61
N THR A 250 2.72 -1.01 -21.45
CA THR A 250 4.20 -1.00 -21.37
C THR A 250 4.73 0.42 -21.59
N GLU A 251 4.23 1.10 -22.62
CA GLU A 251 4.59 2.45 -23.00
C GLU A 251 4.06 3.47 -22.00
N MET A 252 2.80 3.33 -21.57
CA MET A 252 2.17 4.21 -20.60
C MET A 252 2.92 4.19 -19.27
N PHE A 253 3.21 3.02 -18.71
CA PHE A 253 3.90 2.96 -17.42
C PHE A 253 5.39 3.29 -17.53
N THR A 254 6.03 3.04 -18.67
CA THR A 254 7.36 3.59 -18.96
C THR A 254 7.33 5.13 -18.92
N TYR A 255 6.33 5.77 -19.54
CA TYR A 255 6.12 7.20 -19.47
C TYR A 255 5.88 7.67 -18.02
N VAL A 256 5.03 6.97 -17.26
CA VAL A 256 4.79 7.26 -15.83
C VAL A 256 6.10 7.22 -15.03
N PHE A 257 6.94 6.21 -15.21
CA PHE A 257 8.20 6.10 -14.47
C PHE A 257 9.14 7.26 -14.78
N GLN A 258 9.26 7.63 -16.06
CA GLN A 258 10.06 8.76 -16.50
C GLN A 258 9.56 10.08 -15.94
N ARG A 259 8.25 10.33 -15.96
CA ARG A 259 7.66 11.56 -15.40
C ARG A 259 7.80 11.61 -13.88
N LEU A 260 7.53 10.51 -13.18
CA LEU A 260 7.72 10.42 -11.72
C LEU A 260 9.20 10.62 -11.34
N SER A 261 10.14 10.23 -12.21
CA SER A 261 11.57 10.45 -12.00
C SER A 261 11.97 11.93 -11.93
N GLU A 262 11.14 12.85 -12.42
CA GLU A 262 11.42 14.29 -12.41
C GLU A 262 11.08 14.93 -11.04
N HIS A 263 10.39 14.20 -10.16
CA HIS A 263 9.89 14.74 -8.89
C HIS A 263 10.81 14.51 -7.69
N ASN A 264 11.84 13.67 -7.81
CA ASN A 264 12.71 13.25 -6.71
C ASN A 264 11.92 12.64 -5.51
N LEU A 265 10.95 11.78 -5.82
CA LEU A 265 10.11 11.11 -4.83
C LEU A 265 10.92 10.21 -3.89
N GLY A 266 10.36 9.94 -2.71
CA GLY A 266 10.92 9.02 -1.73
C GLY A 266 11.09 7.61 -2.27
N TYR A 267 10.11 7.11 -3.03
CA TYR A 267 10.22 5.87 -3.77
C TYR A 267 9.13 5.68 -4.85
N LEU A 268 9.36 4.76 -5.78
CA LEU A 268 8.35 4.17 -6.65
C LEU A 268 8.15 2.70 -6.27
N ALA A 269 6.95 2.34 -5.83
CA ALA A 269 6.58 0.95 -5.54
C ALA A 269 5.88 0.33 -6.74
N ILE A 270 6.32 -0.86 -7.14
CA ILE A 270 5.77 -1.60 -8.28
C ILE A 270 5.33 -3.00 -7.85
N LEU A 271 4.13 -3.37 -8.28
CA LEU A 271 3.72 -4.77 -8.30
C LEU A 271 4.53 -5.49 -9.39
N ASP A 272 5.55 -6.22 -8.95
CA ASP A 272 6.60 -6.79 -9.78
C ASP A 272 6.11 -8.07 -10.48
N GLY A 273 5.73 -7.94 -11.76
CA GLY A 273 5.20 -9.03 -12.55
C GLY A 273 3.71 -9.30 -12.36
N PHE A 274 3.35 -10.55 -12.05
CA PHE A 274 1.99 -11.07 -12.27
C PHE A 274 1.01 -10.85 -11.12
N GLY A 275 1.47 -10.51 -9.91
CA GLY A 275 0.65 -10.14 -8.75
C GLY A 275 -0.70 -10.85 -8.62
N PHE A 276 -1.79 -10.08 -8.53
CA PHE A 276 -3.19 -10.57 -8.52
C PHE A 276 -3.74 -10.85 -9.93
N GLY A 277 -2.96 -11.58 -10.73
CA GLY A 277 -3.27 -11.95 -12.09
C GLY A 277 -2.73 -10.97 -13.14
N TYR A 278 -2.51 -11.51 -14.33
CA TYR A 278 -1.91 -10.84 -15.48
C TYR A 278 -2.96 -10.44 -16.51
N SER A 279 -2.92 -9.20 -17.01
CA SER A 279 -3.89 -8.73 -18.01
C SER A 279 -3.71 -9.32 -19.40
N ASP A 280 -2.54 -9.90 -19.71
CA ASP A 280 -2.15 -10.44 -21.02
C ASP A 280 -2.20 -9.48 -22.23
N LYS A 281 -2.55 -8.20 -22.02
CA LYS A 281 -2.65 -7.20 -23.09
C LYS A 281 -1.33 -6.55 -23.49
N SER A 282 -0.37 -6.50 -22.58
CA SER A 282 0.95 -5.91 -22.79
C SER A 282 2.01 -6.78 -22.14
N ARG A 283 3.29 -6.56 -22.48
CA ARG A 283 4.42 -7.19 -21.80
C ARG A 283 4.33 -6.99 -20.27
N VAL A 284 4.80 -8.00 -19.55
CA VAL A 284 5.04 -7.95 -18.09
C VAL A 284 6.12 -6.92 -17.76
N MET A 285 5.81 -6.01 -16.85
CA MET A 285 6.77 -5.05 -16.31
C MET A 285 7.24 -5.49 -14.92
N THR A 286 8.51 -5.22 -14.66
CA THR A 286 9.24 -5.70 -13.49
C THR A 286 9.86 -4.55 -12.68
N ALA A 287 10.38 -4.86 -11.49
CA ALA A 287 11.17 -3.90 -10.72
C ALA A 287 12.36 -3.31 -11.52
N LEU A 288 12.99 -4.12 -12.39
CA LEU A 288 14.06 -3.64 -13.26
C LEU A 288 13.56 -2.59 -14.26
N ASP A 289 12.36 -2.76 -14.82
CA ASP A 289 11.76 -1.77 -15.72
C ASP A 289 11.53 -0.42 -15.03
N ALA A 290 11.02 -0.46 -13.80
CA ALA A 290 10.93 0.72 -12.96
C ALA A 290 12.32 1.32 -12.69
N LYS A 291 13.30 0.50 -12.34
CA LYS A 291 14.66 0.95 -12.00
C LYS A 291 15.41 1.61 -13.17
N MET A 292 15.17 1.16 -14.40
CA MET A 292 15.78 1.77 -15.59
C MET A 292 15.23 3.16 -15.91
N HIS A 293 13.99 3.47 -15.50
CA HIS A 293 13.29 4.69 -15.89
C HIS A 293 13.02 5.67 -14.74
N PHE A 294 13.12 5.21 -13.48
CA PHE A 294 12.94 6.02 -12.27
C PHE A 294 14.27 6.22 -11.54
N LYS A 295 14.74 7.47 -11.49
CA LYS A 295 15.96 7.87 -10.77
C LYS A 295 15.68 8.05 -9.29
N GLY A 296 15.55 6.93 -8.58
CA GLY A 296 15.34 6.93 -7.14
C GLY A 296 15.28 5.53 -6.55
N VAL A 297 14.67 5.44 -5.37
CA VAL A 297 14.41 4.19 -4.66
C VAL A 297 13.26 3.45 -5.33
N VAL A 298 13.49 2.20 -5.76
CA VAL A 298 12.45 1.31 -6.28
C VAL A 298 12.11 0.27 -5.22
N MET A 299 10.81 0.11 -4.96
CA MET A 299 10.29 -0.89 -4.04
C MET A 299 9.58 -2.00 -4.84
N ALA A 300 10.10 -3.21 -4.78
CA ALA A 300 9.46 -4.38 -5.40
C ALA A 300 8.39 -4.99 -4.49
N ASN A 301 7.35 -5.55 -5.09
CA ASN A 301 6.32 -6.33 -4.41
C ASN A 301 5.74 -7.39 -5.33
N CYS A 302 5.89 -8.68 -5.02
CA CYS A 302 5.09 -9.79 -5.56
C CYS A 302 5.68 -11.13 -5.07
N SER A 303 5.13 -11.69 -3.99
CA SER A 303 5.51 -13.05 -3.51
C SER A 303 7.01 -13.29 -3.29
N TYR A 304 7.73 -12.24 -2.88
CA TYR A 304 9.14 -12.36 -2.48
C TYR A 304 9.28 -13.21 -1.21
N THR A 305 10.36 -13.99 -1.16
CA THR A 305 10.87 -14.64 0.06
C THR A 305 12.10 -13.87 0.54
N ARG A 306 12.68 -14.26 1.68
CA ARG A 306 13.94 -13.67 2.15
C ARG A 306 15.02 -13.66 1.06
N ASP A 307 15.27 -14.81 0.45
CA ASP A 307 16.44 -14.99 -0.42
C ASP A 307 16.21 -14.38 -1.81
N THR A 308 14.98 -14.41 -2.34
CA THR A 308 14.66 -13.70 -3.58
C THR A 308 14.64 -12.19 -3.39
N ALA A 309 14.26 -11.71 -2.20
CA ALA A 309 14.34 -10.29 -1.85
C ALA A 309 15.78 -9.80 -1.72
N GLU A 310 16.67 -10.59 -1.11
CA GLU A 310 18.11 -10.31 -1.14
C GLU A 310 18.61 -10.28 -2.59
N GLY A 311 18.25 -11.27 -3.42
CA GLY A 311 18.67 -11.33 -4.82
C GLY A 311 18.28 -10.09 -5.65
N VAL A 312 17.05 -9.59 -5.51
CA VAL A 312 16.61 -8.39 -6.25
C VAL A 312 17.29 -7.11 -5.74
N ILE A 313 17.58 -7.02 -4.44
CA ILE A 313 18.31 -5.88 -3.85
C ILE A 313 19.80 -5.92 -4.22
N HIS A 314 20.39 -7.11 -4.24
CA HIS A 314 21.80 -7.31 -4.57
C HIS A 314 22.08 -7.02 -6.03
N SER A 315 21.20 -7.46 -6.94
CA SER A 315 21.31 -7.16 -8.38
C SER A 315 21.11 -5.69 -8.72
N GLY A 316 20.56 -4.90 -7.79
CA GLY A 316 20.27 -3.48 -7.99
C GLY A 316 18.95 -3.21 -8.72
N ALA A 317 18.15 -4.25 -9.03
CA ALA A 317 16.84 -4.10 -9.66
C ALA A 317 15.79 -3.49 -8.70
N ALA A 318 15.99 -3.58 -7.39
CA ALA A 318 15.22 -2.87 -6.39
C ALA A 318 16.10 -2.41 -5.22
N ASP A 319 15.59 -1.47 -4.42
CA ASP A 319 16.27 -0.96 -3.22
C ASP A 319 15.56 -1.37 -1.93
N LEU A 320 14.25 -1.61 -2.03
CA LEU A 320 13.34 -2.06 -0.98
C LEU A 320 12.48 -3.22 -1.49
N VAL A 321 12.05 -4.10 -0.59
CA VAL A 321 11.08 -5.15 -0.92
C VAL A 321 9.96 -5.12 0.11
N SER A 322 8.73 -5.04 -0.37
CA SER A 322 7.54 -5.07 0.50
C SER A 322 6.91 -6.45 0.58
N PHE A 323 6.56 -6.84 1.79
CA PHE A 323 5.92 -8.09 2.14
C PHE A 323 4.56 -7.79 2.77
N VAL A 324 3.55 -8.59 2.45
CA VAL A 324 2.22 -8.47 3.06
C VAL A 324 1.86 -9.75 3.80
N ARG A 325 1.67 -10.86 3.07
CA ARG A 325 1.27 -12.15 3.65
C ARG A 325 2.24 -12.64 4.73
N GLY A 326 3.54 -12.48 4.49
CA GLY A 326 4.59 -12.80 5.49
C GLY A 326 4.36 -12.05 6.81
N PHE A 327 4.10 -10.74 6.75
CA PHE A 327 3.83 -9.93 7.95
C PHE A 327 2.47 -10.25 8.57
N MET A 328 1.47 -10.70 7.79
CA MET A 328 0.17 -11.04 8.35
C MET A 328 0.27 -12.14 9.41
N SER A 329 1.05 -13.21 9.16
CA SER A 329 1.27 -14.28 10.14
C SER A 329 2.53 -14.09 11.00
N ASN A 330 3.49 -13.26 10.61
CA ASN A 330 4.75 -13.08 11.34
C ASN A 330 4.93 -11.59 11.72
N PRO A 331 4.55 -11.16 12.95
CA PRO A 331 4.75 -9.78 13.38
C PRO A 331 6.24 -9.37 13.40
N ASP A 332 7.11 -10.34 13.66
CA ASP A 332 8.57 -10.27 13.76
C ASP A 332 9.30 -10.76 12.50
N LEU A 333 8.67 -10.64 11.31
CA LEU A 333 9.17 -11.21 10.06
C LEU A 333 10.65 -10.87 9.78
N VAL A 334 11.05 -9.62 10.06
CA VAL A 334 12.43 -9.16 9.85
C VAL A 334 13.42 -9.97 10.67
N GLU A 335 13.13 -10.18 11.95
CA GLU A 335 14.01 -10.90 12.88
C GLU A 335 14.10 -12.38 12.48
N ARG A 336 12.97 -12.98 12.06
CA ARG A 336 12.96 -14.35 11.55
C ARG A 336 13.81 -14.50 10.30
N TYR A 337 13.68 -13.57 9.35
CA TYR A 337 14.50 -13.56 8.15
C TYR A 337 15.98 -13.36 8.46
N GLN A 338 16.33 -12.41 9.34
CA GLN A 338 17.71 -12.15 9.76
C GLN A 338 18.36 -13.38 10.39
N ASN A 339 17.64 -14.10 11.23
CA ASN A 339 18.18 -15.21 12.02
C ASN A 339 17.92 -16.59 11.41
N ASP A 340 17.29 -16.67 10.24
CA ASP A 340 16.86 -17.94 9.62
C ASP A 340 15.95 -18.77 10.55
N TRP A 341 15.06 -18.10 11.28
CA TRP A 341 14.08 -18.77 12.13
C TRP A 341 12.86 -19.23 11.32
N PRO A 342 12.20 -20.33 11.73
CA PRO A 342 10.95 -20.77 11.11
C PRO A 342 9.90 -19.66 11.08
N LEU A 343 9.18 -19.56 9.97
CA LEU A 343 7.99 -18.72 9.87
C LEU A 343 6.78 -19.44 10.48
N ASN A 344 5.84 -18.66 11.01
CA ASN A 344 4.49 -19.16 11.27
C ASN A 344 3.81 -19.54 9.95
N ASP A 345 2.86 -20.48 10.03
CA ASP A 345 2.04 -20.88 8.89
C ASP A 345 1.33 -19.68 8.25
N GLU A 346 1.09 -19.77 6.95
CA GLU A 346 0.27 -18.77 6.26
C GLU A 346 -1.15 -18.79 6.83
N LEU A 347 -1.73 -17.59 6.99
CA LEU A 347 -3.13 -17.49 7.40
C LEU A 347 -4.05 -18.03 6.30
N GLY A 348 -5.14 -18.66 6.71
CA GLY A 348 -6.26 -18.99 5.83
C GLY A 348 -6.87 -17.74 5.18
N TYR A 349 -7.38 -17.89 3.96
CA TYR A 349 -7.94 -16.79 3.16
C TYR A 349 -9.10 -16.07 3.86
N GLU A 350 -9.84 -16.77 4.72
CA GLU A 350 -10.92 -16.24 5.56
C GLU A 350 -10.47 -15.18 6.58
N PHE A 351 -9.17 -15.04 6.84
CA PHE A 351 -8.62 -14.02 7.74
C PHE A 351 -8.14 -12.75 7.03
N TYR A 352 -8.18 -12.72 5.70
CA TYR A 352 -7.56 -11.64 4.94
C TYR A 352 -8.38 -10.36 5.01
N TRP A 353 -9.70 -10.44 4.74
CA TRP A 353 -10.61 -9.29 4.55
C TRP A 353 -12.03 -9.59 5.09
N ASP A 354 -12.22 -9.65 6.42
CA ASP A 354 -13.45 -10.26 6.95
C ASP A 354 -14.31 -9.49 7.99
N PRO A 355 -14.10 -8.24 8.39
CA PRO A 355 -14.47 -7.75 9.76
C PRO A 355 -14.85 -8.71 10.92
N SER A 356 -15.72 -9.71 10.73
CA SER A 356 -16.28 -10.62 11.74
C SER A 356 -15.25 -11.45 12.53
N LYS A 357 -14.07 -11.79 11.97
CA LYS A 357 -13.02 -12.50 12.74
C LYS A 357 -12.42 -11.69 13.90
N GLY A 358 -12.66 -10.38 13.97
CA GLY A 358 -12.11 -9.53 15.04
C GLY A 358 -10.58 -9.67 15.15
N LYS A 359 -10.09 -10.12 16.32
CA LYS A 359 -8.66 -10.21 16.64
C LYS A 359 -7.96 -11.41 15.98
N GLU A 360 -8.70 -12.46 15.66
CA GLU A 360 -8.13 -13.72 15.16
C GLU A 360 -7.53 -13.54 13.76
N GLY A 361 -6.33 -14.08 13.53
CA GLY A 361 -5.58 -13.86 12.28
C GLY A 361 -5.19 -12.39 12.02
N TYR A 362 -5.31 -11.53 13.04
CA TYR A 362 -4.93 -10.12 12.96
C TYR A 362 -3.82 -9.81 13.97
N ILE A 363 -4.13 -9.85 15.27
CA ILE A 363 -3.17 -9.57 16.35
C ILE A 363 -2.82 -10.81 17.19
N THR A 364 -3.41 -11.96 16.89
CA THR A 364 -3.14 -13.24 17.54
C THR A 364 -1.90 -14.00 17.04
N PRO A 365 -1.39 -13.82 15.79
CA PRO A 365 -0.19 -14.52 15.36
C PRO A 365 1.02 -14.18 16.27
N PRO A 366 1.69 -15.19 16.86
CA PRO A 366 2.70 -14.95 17.88
C PRO A 366 4.06 -14.55 17.27
N PRO A 367 4.87 -13.74 17.97
CA PRO A 367 6.29 -13.62 17.64
C PRO A 367 7.01 -14.94 17.92
N TYR A 368 8.19 -15.12 17.33
CA TYR A 368 9.03 -16.29 17.56
C TYR A 368 9.48 -16.32 19.02
N LYS A 369 9.39 -17.50 19.66
CA LYS A 369 9.92 -17.75 21.00
C LYS A 369 11.04 -18.76 20.86
N SER A 370 12.28 -18.39 21.18
CA SER A 370 13.39 -19.33 21.09
C SER A 370 13.22 -20.42 22.15
N GLU A 371 13.13 -21.68 21.73
CA GLU A 371 13.35 -22.83 22.61
C GLU A 371 14.84 -22.98 22.90
N ARG A 372 15.46 -22.04 23.61
CA ARG A 372 16.74 -22.34 24.27
C ARG A 372 16.39 -23.00 25.60
N PRO A 373 16.82 -24.25 25.86
CA PRO A 373 16.76 -24.78 27.21
C PRO A 373 17.55 -23.82 28.10
N CYS A 374 16.94 -23.42 29.21
CA CYS A 374 17.65 -22.79 30.31
C CYS A 374 18.91 -23.63 30.56
N PRO A 375 20.14 -23.08 30.45
CA PRO A 375 21.32 -23.87 30.72
C PRO A 375 21.18 -24.35 32.17
N LEU A 376 21.03 -25.68 32.31
CA LEU A 376 21.06 -26.40 33.58
C LEU A 376 22.08 -25.69 34.47
N LYS A 377 21.62 -25.15 35.60
CA LYS A 377 22.49 -24.85 36.74
C LYS A 377 23.37 -26.08 36.87
N LYS A 378 24.66 -25.95 36.52
CA LYS A 378 25.66 -26.98 36.81
C LYS A 378 25.50 -27.27 38.29
N LEU A 379 24.98 -28.45 38.60
CA LEU A 379 25.08 -29.02 39.93
C LEU A 379 26.58 -29.08 40.20
N ILE A 380 27.04 -28.15 41.04
CA ILE A 380 28.36 -28.22 41.64
C ILE A 380 28.34 -29.51 42.48
N PRO A 381 29.23 -30.48 42.24
CA PRO A 381 29.38 -31.59 43.15
C PRO A 381 29.97 -31.03 44.44
N ASN A 382 29.23 -31.14 45.55
CA ASN A 382 29.79 -30.92 46.87
C ASN A 382 30.85 -32.01 47.12
N PHE A 383 32.09 -31.58 47.33
CA PHE A 383 33.14 -32.38 47.96
C PHE A 383 32.91 -32.46 49.46
#